data_AF-A0A397RX27-F1
#
_entry.id   AF-A0A397RX27-F1
#
_cell.length_a   1.000
_cell.length_b   1.000
_cell.length_c   1.000
_cell.angle_alpha   90.00
_cell.angle_beta   90.00
_cell.angle_gamma   90.00
#
_symmetry.space_group_name_H-M   'P 1'
#
loop_
_entity.id
_entity.type
_entity.pdbx_description
1 polymer ?
#
loop_
_entity_poly.entity_id
_entity_poly.type
_entity_poly.pdbx_seq_one_letter_code
_entity_poly.pdbx_strand_id
1 'polypeptide(L)'
;MINELEKKSSFNAMSDLEITKNSIEMLRYRNNRLAYILGLSGVALSLFAAFICMNSMNPENFQVIFKIILNVFILLFGFLCCEKAKTYQVRGSFYLIGLGVICLFRILWIPLQLMTNYSAYTTAKAANDVDAMNEAAKFLGATIINSDGQVNWLPADGTVRGLMAIILLVAAGILMIIGGVIGFLKAKKLSAYLDSLKETK
;
A
#
# COMPACT_ATOMS: atom_id res chain seq x y z
N MET A 1 1.32 50.40 30.88
CA MET A 1 1.51 48.93 31.03
C MET A 1 0.74 48.12 29.97
N ILE A 2 -0.50 48.47 29.63
CA ILE A 2 -1.32 47.79 28.59
C ILE A 2 -0.68 47.86 27.19
N ASN A 3 -0.12 49.02 26.83
CA ASN A 3 0.45 49.29 25.51
C ASN A 3 1.72 48.46 25.17
N GLU A 4 2.49 48.01 26.18
CA GLU A 4 3.66 47.15 25.95
C GLU A 4 3.28 45.67 25.78
N LEU A 5 2.21 45.23 26.43
CA LEU A 5 1.70 43.87 26.30
C LEU A 5 1.05 43.66 24.92
N GLU A 6 0.28 44.63 24.43
CA GLU A 6 -0.26 44.60 23.06
C GLU A 6 0.85 44.63 22.01
N LYS A 7 1.90 45.44 22.21
CA LYS A 7 3.05 45.51 21.30
C LYS A 7 3.90 44.22 21.30
N LYS A 8 4.09 43.56 22.45
CA LYS A 8 4.75 42.24 22.51
C LYS A 8 3.89 41.15 21.88
N SER A 9 2.57 41.19 22.10
CA SER A 9 1.62 40.26 21.48
C SER A 9 1.60 40.41 19.96
N SER A 10 1.56 41.64 19.45
CA SER A 10 1.58 41.90 17.99
C SER A 10 2.91 41.50 17.36
N PHE A 11 4.03 41.71 18.06
CA PHE A 11 5.36 41.32 17.58
C PHE A 11 5.53 39.80 17.50
N ASN A 12 5.07 39.06 18.51
CA ASN A 12 5.07 37.59 18.48
C ASN A 12 4.15 37.03 17.39
N ALA A 13 2.96 37.63 17.21
CA ALA A 13 2.05 37.24 16.14
C ALA A 13 2.65 37.49 14.74
N MET A 14 3.39 38.59 14.58
CA MET A 14 4.08 38.91 13.32
C MET A 14 5.24 37.94 13.04
N SER A 15 6.04 37.59 14.05
CA SER A 15 7.11 36.60 13.88
C SER A 15 6.57 35.21 13.57
N ASP A 16 5.48 34.79 14.21
CA ASP A 16 4.85 33.49 13.94
C ASP A 16 4.33 33.40 12.51
N LEU A 17 3.80 34.52 11.98
CA LEU A 17 3.30 34.60 10.62
C LEU A 17 4.44 34.51 9.60
N GLU A 18 5.56 35.18 9.84
CA GLU A 18 6.78 35.10 9.00
C GLU A 18 7.41 33.70 9.04
N ILE A 19 7.51 33.09 10.23
CA ILE A 19 7.98 31.71 10.39
C ILE A 19 7.09 30.75 9.61
N THR A 20 5.76 30.95 9.65
CA THR A 20 4.80 30.13 8.91
C THR A 20 4.95 30.31 7.40
N LYS A 21 5.10 31.53 6.90
CA LYS A 21 5.33 31.83 5.48
C LYS A 21 6.62 31.19 4.97
N ASN A 22 7.74 31.38 5.68
CA ASN A 22 9.02 30.75 5.36
C ASN A 22 8.93 29.22 5.36
N SER A 23 8.19 28.66 6.31
CA SER A 23 7.96 27.21 6.39
C SER A 23 7.19 26.67 5.19
N ILE A 24 6.23 27.44 4.64
CA ILE A 24 5.46 27.04 3.48
C ILE A 24 6.24 27.27 2.17
N GLU A 25 7.04 28.34 2.07
CA GLU A 25 7.95 28.51 0.94
C GLU A 25 8.96 27.36 0.85
N MET A 26 9.46 26.87 1.99
CA MET A 26 10.28 25.66 2.04
C MET A 26 9.56 24.42 1.50
N LEU A 27 8.23 24.32 1.58
CA LEU A 27 7.47 23.21 0.98
C LEU A 27 7.47 23.26 -0.56
N ARG A 28 7.67 24.44 -1.16
CA ARG A 28 7.78 24.60 -2.61
C ARG A 28 9.08 23.99 -3.15
N TYR A 29 10.15 24.07 -2.37
CA TYR A 29 11.48 23.59 -2.76
C TYR A 29 11.80 22.19 -2.24
N ARG A 30 11.19 21.77 -1.12
CA ARG A 30 11.47 20.47 -0.50
C ARG A 30 10.42 19.43 -0.85
N ASN A 31 10.81 18.41 -1.59
CA ASN A 31 9.96 17.25 -1.90
C ASN A 31 9.38 16.59 -0.64
N ASN A 32 8.16 16.05 -0.76
CA ASN A 32 7.51 15.34 0.33
C ASN A 32 8.07 13.92 0.52
N ARG A 33 9.31 13.84 1.01
CA ARG A 33 10.06 12.59 1.19
C ARG A 33 9.31 11.58 2.06
N LEU A 34 8.59 12.06 3.09
CA LEU A 34 7.86 11.20 4.01
C LEU A 34 6.69 10.48 3.32
N ALA A 35 5.78 11.21 2.68
CA ALA A 35 4.66 10.59 1.96
C ALA A 35 5.14 9.65 0.85
N TYR A 36 6.22 10.03 0.16
CA TYR A 36 6.85 9.20 -0.86
C TYR A 36 7.40 7.88 -0.29
N ILE A 37 8.16 7.91 0.81
CA ILE A 37 8.72 6.70 1.43
C ILE A 37 7.61 5.80 1.95
N LEU A 38 6.58 6.35 2.60
CA LEU A 38 5.42 5.58 3.08
C LEU A 38 4.63 4.92 1.94
N GLY A 39 4.38 5.66 0.86
CA GLY A 39 3.72 5.10 -0.32
C GLY A 39 4.56 4.00 -0.97
N LEU A 40 5.86 4.26 -1.15
CA LEU A 40 6.79 3.33 -1.79
C LEU A 40 6.99 2.05 -0.96
N SER A 41 7.09 2.16 0.36
CA SER A 41 7.17 0.99 1.24
C SER A 41 5.88 0.18 1.20
N GLY A 42 4.72 0.83 1.13
CA GLY A 42 3.45 0.15 0.89
C GLY A 42 3.43 -0.62 -0.44
N VAL A 43 3.93 -0.02 -1.52
CA VAL A 43 4.06 -0.68 -2.83
C VAL A 43 4.99 -1.88 -2.76
N ALA A 44 6.14 -1.75 -2.08
CA ALA A 44 7.10 -2.83 -1.89
C ALA A 44 6.51 -4.01 -1.09
N LEU A 45 5.74 -3.73 -0.03
CA LEU A 45 5.06 -4.77 0.74
C LEU A 45 3.96 -5.47 -0.07
N SER A 46 3.20 -4.73 -0.88
CA SER A 46 2.23 -5.32 -1.82
C SER A 46 2.91 -6.22 -2.85
N LEU A 47 4.09 -5.84 -3.34
CA LEU A 47 4.89 -6.68 -4.23
C LEU A 47 5.35 -7.96 -3.53
N PHE A 48 5.85 -7.85 -2.30
CA PHE A 48 6.29 -9.02 -1.55
C PHE A 48 5.13 -9.98 -1.27
N ALA A 49 3.95 -9.47 -0.92
CA ALA A 49 2.73 -10.28 -0.81
C ALA A 49 2.36 -10.97 -2.13
N ALA A 50 2.52 -10.28 -3.27
CA ALA A 50 2.29 -10.86 -4.59
C ALA A 50 3.23 -12.03 -4.89
N PHE A 51 4.52 -11.91 -4.56
CA PHE A 51 5.48 -13.01 -4.73
C PHE A 51 5.11 -14.24 -3.90
N ILE A 52 4.69 -14.07 -2.65
CA ILE A 52 4.23 -15.17 -1.80
C ILE A 52 3.04 -15.88 -2.45
N CYS A 53 2.07 -15.12 -2.94
CA CYS A 53 0.87 -15.67 -3.58
C CYS A 53 1.21 -16.41 -4.89
N MET A 54 2.08 -15.83 -5.72
CA MET A 54 2.50 -16.44 -6.99
C MET A 54 3.23 -17.77 -6.81
N ASN A 55 4.13 -17.83 -5.83
CA ASN A 55 4.84 -19.07 -5.52
C ASN A 55 3.92 -20.12 -4.88
N SER A 56 2.67 -19.78 -4.56
CA SER A 56 1.72 -20.64 -3.83
C SER A 56 0.56 -21.14 -4.67
N MET A 57 0.36 -20.61 -5.88
CA MET A 57 -0.77 -20.96 -6.75
C MET A 57 -0.31 -21.70 -8.00
N ASN A 58 -1.19 -22.55 -8.56
CA ASN A 58 -0.90 -23.23 -9.82
C ASN A 58 -0.93 -22.22 -10.99
N PRO A 59 0.17 -22.08 -11.76
CA PRO A 59 0.22 -21.14 -12.89
C PRO A 59 -0.63 -21.55 -14.10
N GLU A 60 -1.08 -22.80 -14.19
CA GLU A 60 -1.88 -23.29 -15.33
C GLU A 60 -3.31 -22.75 -15.33
N ASN A 61 -3.78 -22.24 -14.19
CA ASN A 61 -5.11 -21.66 -14.10
C ASN A 61 -5.11 -20.24 -14.67
N PHE A 62 -5.85 -20.02 -15.77
CA PHE A 62 -5.96 -18.71 -16.44
C PHE A 62 -6.35 -17.57 -15.48
N GLN A 63 -7.18 -17.88 -14.46
CA GLN A 63 -7.55 -16.90 -13.45
C GLN A 63 -6.35 -16.41 -12.63
N VAL A 64 -5.36 -17.26 -12.38
CA VAL A 64 -4.13 -16.91 -11.65
C VAL A 64 -3.26 -15.99 -12.50
N ILE A 65 -3.14 -16.27 -13.81
CA ILE A 65 -2.39 -15.43 -14.74
C ILE A 65 -2.98 -14.00 -14.80
N PHE A 66 -4.30 -13.89 -14.95
CA PHE A 66 -4.98 -12.58 -14.97
C PHE A 66 -4.74 -11.81 -13.66
N LYS A 67 -4.80 -12.50 -12.51
CA LYS A 67 -4.54 -11.90 -11.20
C LYS A 67 -3.10 -11.40 -11.06
N ILE A 68 -2.12 -12.10 -11.63
CA ILE A 68 -0.72 -11.68 -11.65
C ILE A 68 -0.55 -10.40 -12.48
N ILE A 69 -1.14 -10.35 -13.68
CA ILE A 69 -1.09 -9.18 -14.56
C ILE A 69 -1.70 -7.96 -13.85
N LEU A 70 -2.88 -8.12 -13.24
CA LEU A 70 -3.54 -7.06 -12.47
C LEU A 70 -2.66 -6.55 -11.31
N ASN A 71 -1.90 -7.45 -10.68
CA ASN A 71 -0.93 -7.12 -9.64
C ASN A 71 0.21 -6.21 -10.16
N VAL A 72 0.75 -6.54 -11.33
CA VAL A 72 1.78 -5.71 -12.00
C VAL A 72 1.22 -4.34 -12.35
N PHE A 73 -0.01 -4.26 -12.86
CA PHE A 73 -0.66 -2.97 -13.14
C PHE A 73 -0.82 -2.11 -11.87
N ILE A 74 -1.29 -2.69 -10.76
CA ILE A 74 -1.40 -1.99 -9.47
C ILE A 74 -0.05 -1.46 -9.01
N LEU A 75 1.03 -2.23 -9.20
CA LEU A 75 2.37 -1.86 -8.79
C LEU A 75 2.90 -0.67 -9.60
N LEU A 76 2.76 -0.72 -10.93
CA LEU A 76 3.16 0.38 -11.83
C LEU A 76 2.36 1.65 -11.53
N PHE A 77 1.04 1.52 -11.36
CA PHE A 77 0.19 2.65 -11.02
C PHE A 77 0.51 3.21 -9.63
N GLY A 78 0.81 2.34 -8.66
CA GLY A 78 1.26 2.72 -7.32
C GLY A 78 2.55 3.50 -7.33
N PHE A 79 3.54 3.07 -8.10
CA PHE A 79 4.80 3.79 -8.27
C PHE A 79 4.58 5.19 -8.86
N LEU A 80 3.79 5.29 -9.94
CA LEU A 80 3.43 6.57 -10.55
C LEU A 80 2.70 7.49 -9.55
N CYS A 81 1.78 6.96 -8.75
CA CYS A 81 1.08 7.73 -7.72
C CYS A 81 2.02 8.25 -6.64
N CYS A 82 3.02 7.46 -6.23
CA CYS A 82 4.05 7.88 -5.28
C CYS A 82 4.88 9.04 -5.84
N GLU A 83 5.31 8.95 -7.09
CA GLU A 83 6.07 10.03 -7.74
C GLU A 83 5.24 11.32 -7.85
N LYS A 84 3.94 11.22 -8.11
CA LYS A 84 3.03 12.38 -8.14
C LYS A 84 2.75 12.95 -6.74
N ALA A 85 2.68 12.12 -5.71
CA ALA A 85 2.52 12.55 -4.32
C ALA A 85 3.78 13.27 -3.77
N LYS A 86 4.96 12.92 -4.29
CA LYS A 86 6.24 13.61 -3.99
C LYS A 86 6.23 15.06 -4.47
N THR A 87 5.59 15.36 -5.60
CA THR A 87 5.46 16.71 -6.19
C THR A 87 4.24 17.49 -5.65
N TYR A 88 3.66 17.10 -4.51
CA TYR A 88 2.49 17.75 -3.90
C TYR A 88 1.25 17.82 -4.81
N GLN A 89 1.07 16.87 -5.72
CA GLN A 89 -0.11 16.85 -6.58
C GLN A 89 -1.29 16.17 -5.87
N VAL A 90 -2.37 16.92 -5.61
CA VAL A 90 -3.59 16.45 -4.91
C VAL A 90 -4.17 15.17 -5.54
N ARG A 91 -4.21 15.12 -6.88
CA ARG A 91 -4.73 13.95 -7.63
C ARG A 91 -3.92 12.68 -7.35
N GLY A 92 -2.59 12.79 -7.28
CA GLY A 92 -1.71 11.65 -7.00
C GLY A 92 -1.92 11.08 -5.59
N SER A 93 -2.12 11.95 -4.61
CA SER A 93 -2.44 11.55 -3.23
C SER A 93 -3.80 10.86 -3.12
N PHE A 94 -4.81 11.32 -3.86
CA PHE A 94 -6.12 10.66 -3.89
C PHE A 94 -6.05 9.26 -4.51
N TYR A 95 -5.34 9.11 -5.64
CA TYR A 95 -5.13 7.78 -6.25
C TYR A 95 -4.34 6.83 -5.34
N LEU A 96 -3.37 7.33 -4.58
CA LEU A 96 -2.61 6.52 -3.62
C LEU A 96 -3.50 5.97 -2.48
N ILE A 97 -4.45 6.77 -1.99
CA ILE A 97 -5.46 6.31 -1.03
C ILE A 97 -6.34 5.21 -1.65
N GLY A 98 -6.82 5.44 -2.88
CA GLY A 98 -7.63 4.45 -3.60
C GLY A 98 -6.90 3.12 -3.80
N LEU A 99 -5.60 3.16 -4.14
CA LEU A 99 -4.77 1.97 -4.25
C LEU A 99 -4.60 1.23 -2.92
N GLY A 100 -4.48 1.96 -1.81
CA GLY A 100 -4.44 1.35 -0.48
C GLY A 100 -5.73 0.59 -0.16
N VAL A 101 -6.89 1.15 -0.52
CA VAL A 101 -8.20 0.46 -0.39
C VAL A 101 -8.27 -0.77 -1.28
N ILE A 102 -7.80 -0.70 -2.52
CA ILE A 102 -7.73 -1.85 -3.44
C ILE A 102 -6.82 -2.94 -2.85
N CYS A 103 -5.70 -2.59 -2.20
CA CYS A 103 -4.83 -3.57 -1.53
C CYS A 103 -5.55 -4.31 -0.39
N LEU A 104 -6.44 -3.64 0.34
CA LEU A 104 -7.26 -4.28 1.36
C LEU A 104 -8.31 -5.21 0.74
N PHE A 105 -8.99 -4.81 -0.34
CA PHE A 105 -9.94 -5.70 -1.04
C PHE A 105 -9.28 -6.96 -1.61
N ARG A 106 -8.00 -6.87 -2.02
CA ARG A 106 -7.24 -8.02 -2.52
C ARG A 106 -7.07 -9.15 -1.50
N ILE A 107 -7.19 -8.86 -0.20
CA ILE A 107 -7.17 -9.85 0.88
C ILE A 107 -8.27 -10.89 0.69
N LEU A 108 -9.45 -10.48 0.22
CA LEU A 108 -10.61 -11.34 0.04
C LEU A 108 -10.48 -12.27 -1.18
N TRP A 109 -9.54 -12.00 -2.09
CA TRP A 109 -9.45 -12.73 -3.36
C TRP A 109 -8.38 -13.81 -3.35
N ILE A 110 -7.10 -13.44 -3.21
CA ILE A 110 -5.98 -14.37 -3.43
C ILE A 110 -5.58 -15.08 -2.13
N PRO A 111 -5.32 -14.37 -1.02
CA PRO A 111 -4.93 -15.02 0.23
C PRO A 111 -6.04 -15.89 0.81
N LEU A 112 -7.30 -15.43 0.73
CA LEU A 112 -8.44 -16.20 1.21
C LEU A 112 -8.61 -17.52 0.44
N GLN A 113 -8.55 -17.46 -0.89
CA GLN A 113 -8.65 -18.65 -1.75
C GLN A 113 -7.51 -19.65 -1.48
N LEU A 114 -6.31 -19.17 -1.15
CA LEU A 114 -5.19 -20.03 -0.78
C LEU A 114 -5.46 -20.80 0.51
N MET A 115 -5.97 -20.12 1.54
CA MET A 115 -6.27 -20.74 2.84
C MET A 115 -7.40 -21.77 2.75
N THR A 116 -8.49 -21.44 2.06
CA THR A 116 -9.64 -22.35 1.94
C THR A 116 -9.29 -23.62 1.18
N ASN A 117 -8.56 -23.49 0.07
CA ASN A 117 -8.21 -24.64 -0.76
C ASN A 117 -7.14 -25.51 -0.09
N TYR A 118 -6.21 -24.93 0.67
CA TYR A 118 -5.24 -25.70 1.43
C TYR A 118 -5.89 -26.45 2.60
N SER A 119 -6.84 -25.83 3.31
CA SER A 119 -7.61 -26.51 4.35
C SER A 119 -8.46 -27.66 3.78
N ALA A 120 -9.10 -27.46 2.63
CA ALA A 120 -9.82 -28.52 1.94
C ALA A 120 -8.90 -29.68 1.53
N TYR A 121 -7.73 -29.37 0.97
CA TYR A 121 -6.73 -30.36 0.57
C TYR A 121 -6.22 -31.21 1.75
N THR A 122 -5.87 -30.58 2.87
CA THR A 122 -5.39 -31.28 4.07
C THR A 122 -6.47 -32.16 4.70
N THR A 123 -7.73 -31.71 4.70
CA THR A 123 -8.87 -32.48 5.19
C THR A 123 -9.14 -33.70 4.30
N ALA A 124 -9.13 -33.53 2.97
CA ALA A 124 -9.27 -34.62 2.02
C ALA A 124 -8.13 -35.64 2.12
N LYS A 125 -6.89 -35.15 2.32
CA LYS A 125 -5.72 -36.00 2.57
C LYS A 125 -5.84 -36.82 3.86
N ALA A 126 -6.37 -36.22 4.93
CA ALA A 126 -6.65 -36.94 6.17
C ALA A 126 -7.74 -38.01 6.00
N ALA A 127 -8.73 -37.76 5.14
CA ALA A 127 -9.82 -38.68 4.82
C ALA A 127 -9.47 -39.74 3.75
N ASN A 128 -8.29 -39.68 3.14
CA ASN A 128 -7.89 -40.48 1.97
C ASN A 128 -8.86 -40.36 0.77
N ASP A 129 -9.53 -39.22 0.64
CA ASP A 129 -10.43 -38.92 -0.49
C ASP A 129 -9.62 -38.32 -1.65
N VAL A 130 -9.25 -39.19 -2.60
CA VAL A 130 -8.38 -38.84 -3.74
C VAL A 130 -9.06 -37.83 -4.68
N ASP A 131 -10.38 -37.89 -4.82
CA ASP A 131 -11.12 -37.01 -5.73
C ASP A 131 -11.16 -35.58 -5.17
N ALA A 132 -11.47 -35.44 -3.88
CA ALA A 132 -11.45 -34.15 -3.18
C ALA A 132 -10.03 -33.55 -3.09
N MET A 133 -9.00 -34.39 -2.93
CA MET A 133 -7.60 -33.95 -2.99
C MET A 133 -7.24 -33.37 -4.36
N ASN A 134 -7.63 -34.06 -5.44
CA ASN A 134 -7.34 -33.62 -6.81
C ASN A 134 -8.08 -32.33 -7.18
N GLU A 135 -9.29 -32.12 -6.64
CA GLU A 135 -10.05 -30.89 -6.88
C GLU A 135 -9.39 -29.67 -6.20
N ALA A 136 -8.99 -29.80 -4.93
CA ALA A 136 -8.31 -28.73 -4.21
C ALA A 136 -6.89 -28.44 -4.77
N ALA A 137 -6.19 -29.49 -5.23
CA ALA A 137 -4.85 -29.39 -5.82
C ALA A 137 -4.82 -28.53 -7.10
N LYS A 138 -5.92 -28.41 -7.86
CA LYS A 138 -5.99 -27.56 -9.06
C LYS A 138 -5.67 -26.09 -8.80
N PHE A 139 -5.91 -25.61 -7.59
CA PHE A 139 -5.69 -24.21 -7.22
C PHE A 139 -4.40 -23.96 -6.45
N LEU A 140 -3.77 -25.02 -5.92
CA LEU A 140 -2.56 -24.94 -5.12
C LEU A 140 -1.33 -25.20 -6.01
N GLY A 141 -0.26 -24.44 -5.76
CA GLY A 141 0.99 -24.61 -6.49
C GLY A 141 1.76 -25.88 -6.09
N ALA A 142 2.59 -26.38 -6.99
CA ALA A 142 3.44 -27.55 -6.74
C ALA A 142 4.33 -27.38 -5.49
N THR A 143 4.73 -26.16 -5.14
CA THR A 143 5.54 -25.84 -3.95
C THR A 143 4.84 -26.07 -2.60
N ILE A 144 3.53 -26.34 -2.62
CA ILE A 144 2.69 -26.64 -1.44
C ILE A 144 2.29 -28.12 -1.45
N ILE A 145 2.08 -28.69 -2.65
CA ILE A 145 1.59 -30.06 -2.83
C ILE A 145 2.75 -31.07 -2.83
N ASN A 146 3.84 -30.76 -3.55
CA ASN A 146 4.98 -31.64 -3.80
C ASN A 146 6.29 -31.00 -3.27
N SER A 147 7.11 -31.79 -2.60
CA SER A 147 8.40 -31.35 -2.03
C SER A 147 9.44 -30.92 -3.09
N ASP A 148 9.15 -31.09 -4.38
CA ASP A 148 10.07 -30.87 -5.50
C ASP A 148 10.35 -29.39 -5.82
N GLY A 149 9.74 -28.46 -5.09
CA GLY A 149 9.93 -27.02 -5.25
C GLY A 149 10.01 -26.26 -3.93
N GLN A 150 10.56 -26.88 -2.88
CA GLN A 150 10.69 -26.21 -1.59
C GLN A 150 11.46 -24.89 -1.72
N VAL A 151 10.79 -23.81 -1.35
CA VAL A 151 11.38 -22.49 -1.25
C VAL A 151 11.85 -22.34 0.20
N ASN A 152 13.15 -22.47 0.46
CA ASN A 152 13.72 -22.51 1.83
C ASN A 152 13.30 -21.34 2.74
N TRP A 153 12.96 -20.19 2.17
CA TRP A 153 12.52 -19.01 2.92
C TRP A 153 11.00 -18.92 3.12
N LEU A 154 10.21 -19.84 2.55
CA LEU A 154 8.76 -19.81 2.56
C LEU A 154 8.18 -21.14 3.13
N PRO A 155 7.44 -21.12 4.26
CA PRO A 155 6.90 -22.33 4.89
C PRO A 155 6.07 -23.16 3.91
N ALA A 156 6.11 -24.49 3.98
CA ALA A 156 5.34 -25.37 3.08
C ALA A 156 3.81 -25.29 3.31
N ASP A 157 3.37 -24.78 4.46
CA ASP A 157 1.97 -24.65 4.83
C ASP A 157 1.28 -23.49 4.07
N GLY A 158 0.27 -23.83 3.26
CA GLY A 158 -0.52 -22.86 2.49
C GLY A 158 -1.32 -21.89 3.37
N THR A 159 -1.71 -22.30 4.57
CA THR A 159 -2.38 -21.44 5.56
C THR A 159 -1.43 -20.35 6.05
N VAL A 160 -0.20 -20.72 6.38
CA VAL A 160 0.83 -19.78 6.85
C VAL A 160 1.20 -18.81 5.75
N ARG A 161 1.35 -19.28 4.51
CA ARG A 161 1.58 -18.41 3.34
C ARG A 161 0.43 -17.43 3.11
N GLY A 162 -0.81 -17.90 3.21
CA GLY A 162 -2.01 -17.06 3.14
C GLY A 162 -2.00 -15.98 4.22
N LEU A 163 -1.79 -16.37 5.48
CA LEU A 163 -1.74 -15.44 6.62
C LEU A 163 -0.65 -14.38 6.47
N MET A 164 0.56 -14.76 6.06
CA MET A 164 1.64 -13.81 5.79
C MET A 164 1.26 -12.81 4.68
N ALA A 165 0.66 -13.28 3.59
CA ALA A 165 0.20 -12.42 2.52
C ALA A 165 -0.88 -11.43 2.99
N ILE A 166 -1.80 -11.85 3.88
CA ILE A 166 -2.80 -10.96 4.49
C ILE A 166 -2.12 -9.87 5.30
N ILE A 167 -1.21 -10.23 6.21
CA ILE A 167 -0.50 -9.28 7.08
C ILE A 167 0.24 -8.23 6.24
N LEU A 168 0.93 -8.68 5.19
CA LEU A 168 1.66 -7.79 4.28
C LEU A 168 0.73 -6.88 3.47
N LEU A 169 -0.42 -7.37 3.01
CA LEU A 169 -1.40 -6.55 2.28
C LEU A 169 -2.09 -5.53 3.19
N VAL A 170 -2.37 -5.88 4.44
CA VAL A 170 -2.89 -4.92 5.44
C VAL A 170 -1.87 -3.83 5.71
N ALA A 171 -0.61 -4.20 5.98
CA ALA A 171 0.46 -3.24 6.19
C ALA A 171 0.66 -2.33 4.95
N ALA A 172 0.66 -2.91 3.76
CA ALA A 172 0.73 -2.18 2.50
C ALA A 172 -0.42 -1.17 2.35
N GLY A 173 -1.66 -1.60 2.57
CA GLY A 173 -2.84 -0.75 2.47
C GLY A 173 -2.79 0.42 3.44
N ILE A 174 -2.44 0.18 4.71
CA ILE A 174 -2.34 1.22 5.74
C ILE A 174 -1.25 2.24 5.37
N LEU A 175 -0.06 1.78 4.96
CA LEU A 175 1.05 2.67 4.61
C LEU A 175 0.73 3.54 3.38
N MET A 176 0.05 2.97 2.37
CA MET A 176 -0.41 3.73 1.20
C MET A 176 -1.48 4.76 1.59
N ILE A 177 -2.45 4.41 2.43
CA ILE A 177 -3.48 5.34 2.89
C ILE A 177 -2.87 6.48 3.69
N ILE A 178 -2.01 6.18 4.67
CA ILE A 178 -1.33 7.20 5.49
C ILE A 178 -0.44 8.08 4.60
N GLY A 179 0.35 7.49 3.71
CA GLY A 179 1.17 8.23 2.75
C GLY A 179 0.34 9.16 1.87
N GLY A 180 -0.80 8.68 1.39
CA GLY A 180 -1.77 9.45 0.61
C GLY A 180 -2.39 10.61 1.40
N VAL A 181 -2.85 10.38 2.63
CA VAL A 181 -3.43 11.42 3.50
C VAL A 181 -2.41 12.52 3.82
N ILE A 182 -1.18 12.14 4.18
CA ILE A 182 -0.11 13.11 4.44
C ILE A 182 0.24 13.91 3.18
N GLY A 183 0.29 13.23 2.03
CA GLY A 183 0.46 13.87 0.72
C GLY A 183 -0.62 14.92 0.45
N PHE A 184 -1.87 14.54 0.66
CA PHE A 184 -3.04 15.38 0.43
C PHE A 184 -3.05 16.61 1.35
N LEU A 185 -2.83 16.43 2.65
CA LEU A 185 -2.82 17.54 3.62
C LEU A 185 -1.74 18.57 3.30
N LYS A 186 -0.53 18.11 2.95
CA LYS A 186 0.57 19.02 2.59
C LYS A 186 0.32 19.70 1.25
N ALA A 187 -0.24 18.98 0.27
CA ALA A 187 -0.61 19.55 -1.02
C ALA A 187 -1.65 20.67 -0.88
N LYS A 188 -2.69 20.46 -0.06
CA LYS A 188 -3.73 21.47 0.20
C LYS A 188 -3.18 22.71 0.92
N LYS A 189 -2.26 22.53 1.88
CA LYS A 189 -1.57 23.65 2.54
C LYS A 189 -0.77 24.49 1.55
N LEU A 190 -0.05 23.84 0.63
CA LEU A 190 0.72 24.53 -0.40
C LEU A 190 -0.18 25.28 -1.38
N SER A 191 -1.29 24.68 -1.83
CA SER A 191 -2.20 25.34 -2.78
C SER A 191 -2.85 26.59 -2.17
N ALA A 192 -3.35 26.49 -0.93
CA ALA A 192 -3.96 27.62 -0.23
C ALA A 192 -2.99 28.80 -0.05
N TYR A 193 -1.71 28.51 0.21
CA TYR A 193 -0.69 29.55 0.29
C TYR A 193 -0.41 30.22 -1.06
N LEU A 194 -0.29 29.43 -2.13
CA LEU A 194 -0.08 29.97 -3.48
C LEU A 194 -1.24 30.86 -3.92
N ASP A 195 -2.47 30.52 -3.54
CA ASP A 195 -3.64 31.34 -3.84
C ASP A 195 -3.64 32.63 -3.02
N SER A 196 -3.27 32.60 -1.73
CA SER A 196 -3.12 33.82 -0.91
C SER A 196 -2.08 34.80 -1.49
N LEU A 197 -1.01 34.29 -2.11
CA LEU A 197 0.01 35.11 -2.76
C LEU A 197 -0.48 35.77 -4.05
N LYS A 198 -1.47 35.17 -4.73
CA LYS A 198 -2.06 35.75 -5.94
C LYS A 198 -3.03 36.87 -5.61
N GLU A 199 -3.80 36.75 -4.52
CA GLU A 199 -4.74 37.78 -4.07
C GLU A 199 -4.04 39.02 -3.48
N THR A 200 -2.77 38.89 -3.07
CA THR A 200 -1.98 40.03 -2.55
C THR A 200 -1.29 40.84 -3.67
N LYS A 201 -1.43 40.45 -4.95
CA LYS A 201 -0.92 41.18 -6.11
C LYS A 201 -2.03 41.93 -6.83
#